data_AF-A0A2S0HWD1-F1
#
_entry.id   AF-A0A2S0HWD1-F1
#
_cell.length_a   1.000
_cell.length_b   1.000
_cell.length_c   1.000
_cell.angle_alpha   90.00
_cell.angle_beta   90.00
_cell.angle_gamma   90.00
#
_symmetry.space_group_name_H-M   'P 1'
#
loop_
_entity.id
_entity.type
_entity.pdbx_description
1 polymer ?
#
loop_
_entity_poly.entity_id
_entity_poly.type
_entity_poly.pdbx_seq_one_letter_code
_entity_poly.pdbx_strand_id
1 'polypeptide(L)'
;MKKLLISCIILLTIIPEARAQDDGAAVAVVGGLLAIGAGIAAVEAMKEQAELTATQWVLGNHPEMTSFSLKTLDFDGKKLKDMSNVSVITYKIQEFTPADKPELDGKKQVLFMFTSRGWINEYGIDFSKVRWHLIDGEEWMNMMISYTVVASGESNLSEVRETLEEGKIVNRGVKVNSKMAIPFYKLNGDMYVVTDYSDFMKLLYNERSLGLFIKETGDLVQIGRGNIIEIHEFFYGEG
;
A
#
# COMPACT_ATOMS: atom_id res chain seq x y z
N MET A 1 76.16 -13.71 30.98
CA MET A 1 74.96 -12.84 31.17
C MET A 1 73.78 -13.47 30.44
N LYS A 2 72.56 -13.48 31.02
CA LYS A 2 71.25 -13.93 30.44
C LYS A 2 71.26 -15.35 29.79
N LYS A 3 70.95 -16.44 30.51
CA LYS A 3 69.58 -16.97 30.80
C LYS A 3 68.72 -17.11 29.53
N LEU A 4 68.58 -18.32 28.96
CA LEU A 4 67.55 -19.35 29.24
C LEU A 4 66.11 -18.89 28.91
N LEU A 5 65.50 -19.42 27.85
CA LEU A 5 64.58 -20.57 27.91
C LEU A 5 64.07 -20.99 26.52
N ILE A 6 63.82 -22.29 26.35
CA ILE A 6 63.02 -22.88 25.25
C ILE A 6 61.63 -23.18 25.81
N SER A 7 60.58 -22.96 25.01
CA SER A 7 59.36 -23.81 24.88
C SER A 7 58.02 -23.03 24.89
N CYS A 8 57.02 -23.72 24.33
CA CYS A 8 55.57 -23.49 24.36
C CYS A 8 54.95 -22.52 23.33
N ILE A 9 54.42 -23.16 22.29
CA ILE A 9 53.36 -22.73 21.37
C ILE A 9 52.24 -21.93 22.09
N ILE A 10 51.92 -20.75 21.57
CA ILE A 10 50.56 -20.17 21.65
C ILE A 10 50.14 -19.68 20.25
N LEU A 11 48.85 -19.86 19.99
CA LEU A 11 48.10 -19.75 18.75
C LEU A 11 48.34 -18.49 17.88
N LEU A 12 48.24 -18.72 16.57
CA LEU A 12 47.46 -17.93 15.59
C LEU A 12 46.63 -16.75 16.16
N THR A 13 47.01 -15.50 15.87
CA THR A 13 46.10 -14.37 15.58
C THR A 13 46.85 -13.11 15.08
N ILE A 14 47.54 -13.18 13.92
CA ILE A 14 47.84 -11.97 13.13
C ILE A 14 47.62 -12.28 11.65
N ILE A 15 46.35 -12.22 11.22
CA ILE A 15 45.99 -11.99 9.82
C ILE A 15 45.50 -10.54 9.77
N PRO A 16 46.14 -9.62 9.03
CA PRO A 16 45.55 -8.32 8.75
C PRO A 16 44.31 -8.53 7.87
N GLU A 17 43.19 -7.89 8.20
CA GLU A 17 41.95 -8.03 7.43
C GLU A 17 42.18 -7.65 5.96
N ALA A 18 41.91 -8.59 5.07
CA ALA A 18 42.01 -8.37 3.63
C ALA A 18 40.88 -7.43 3.17
N ARG A 19 41.15 -6.12 3.14
CA ARG A 19 40.31 -5.17 2.40
C ARG A 19 40.52 -5.35 0.91
N ALA A 20 39.68 -6.19 0.33
CA ALA A 20 39.55 -6.38 -1.11
C ALA A 20 38.12 -6.04 -1.56
N GLN A 21 37.84 -4.74 -1.69
CA GLN A 21 36.85 -4.22 -2.62
C GLN A 21 37.55 -3.09 -3.37
N ASP A 22 37.91 -3.37 -4.62
CA ASP A 22 38.50 -2.45 -5.58
C ASP A 22 37.38 -1.84 -6.43
N ASP A 23 37.61 -0.63 -6.96
CA ASP A 23 36.56 0.19 -7.57
C ASP A 23 36.05 -0.36 -8.91
N GLY A 24 34.73 -0.36 -9.11
CA GLY A 24 34.10 -0.87 -10.33
C GLY A 24 32.60 -0.58 -10.39
N ALA A 25 32.24 0.65 -10.78
CA ALA A 25 30.86 1.11 -10.83
C ALA A 25 29.98 0.31 -11.82
N ALA A 26 29.21 -0.65 -11.30
CA ALA A 26 28.13 -1.32 -12.00
C ALA A 26 26.82 -1.20 -11.19
N VAL A 27 26.14 -0.08 -11.40
CA VAL A 27 24.72 0.22 -11.08
C VAL A 27 24.02 -0.75 -10.12
N ALA A 28 24.13 -0.46 -8.83
CA ALA A 28 23.16 -0.86 -7.80
C ALA A 28 22.41 0.38 -7.27
N VAL A 29 21.92 1.21 -8.21
CA VAL A 29 20.92 2.24 -7.91
C VAL A 29 19.56 1.54 -7.91
N VAL A 30 18.70 1.89 -6.95
CA VAL A 30 17.45 1.19 -6.54
C VAL A 30 17.72 -0.06 -5.67
N GLY A 31 17.42 0.05 -4.37
CA GLY A 31 17.37 -1.12 -3.46
C GLY A 31 18.37 -1.15 -2.30
N GLY A 32 18.76 0.01 -1.76
CA GLY A 32 19.64 0.09 -0.58
C GLY A 32 18.98 -0.29 0.75
N LEU A 33 18.55 -1.55 0.93
CA LEU A 33 18.35 -2.11 2.27
C LEU A 33 19.61 -2.86 2.72
N LEU A 34 20.44 -2.19 3.51
CA LEU A 34 21.21 -2.87 4.55
C LEU A 34 20.25 -3.73 5.36
N ALA A 35 20.63 -4.96 5.74
CA ALA A 35 19.73 -5.90 6.42
C ALA A 35 19.12 -5.29 7.70
N ILE A 36 17.90 -4.75 7.61
CA ILE A 36 17.31 -4.02 8.72
C ILE A 36 16.69 -5.04 9.65
N GLY A 37 17.35 -5.26 10.80
CA GLY A 37 16.90 -6.19 11.82
C GLY A 37 15.44 -5.96 12.18
N ALA A 38 14.67 -7.03 12.30
CA ALA A 38 13.21 -7.01 12.42
C ALA A 38 12.72 -6.15 13.61
N GLY A 39 12.37 -4.90 13.30
CA GLY A 39 12.04 -3.86 14.29
C GLY A 39 11.44 -2.62 13.64
N ILE A 40 11.14 -1.60 14.44
CA ILE A 40 10.42 -0.38 13.98
C ILE A 40 11.21 0.35 12.88
N ALA A 41 12.54 0.42 13.00
CA ALA A 41 13.39 1.04 11.99
C ALA A 41 13.32 0.35 10.61
N ALA A 42 13.03 -0.95 10.54
CA ALA A 42 12.82 -1.65 9.27
C ALA A 42 11.52 -1.20 8.60
N VAL A 43 10.45 -1.04 9.38
CA VAL A 43 9.15 -0.60 8.87
C VAL A 43 9.21 0.85 8.40
N GLU A 44 9.90 1.75 9.12
CA GLU A 44 10.05 3.15 8.71
C GLU A 44 10.91 3.29 7.45
N ALA A 45 12.05 2.60 7.36
CA ALA A 45 12.87 2.62 6.14
C ALA A 45 12.15 2.02 4.92
N MET A 46 11.33 0.96 5.11
CA MET A 46 10.47 0.43 4.05
C MET A 46 9.36 1.41 3.65
N LYS A 47 8.83 2.19 4.59
CA LYS A 47 7.86 3.27 4.32
C LYS A 47 8.50 4.39 3.50
N GLU A 48 9.66 4.89 3.91
CA GLU A 48 10.44 5.88 3.16
C GLU A 48 10.75 5.39 1.73
N GLN A 49 11.18 4.14 1.59
CA GLN A 49 11.43 3.53 0.28
C GLN A 49 10.14 3.43 -0.55
N ALA A 50 9.03 3.02 0.05
CA ALA A 50 7.74 2.88 -0.61
C ALA A 50 7.17 4.23 -1.08
N GLU A 51 7.29 5.28 -0.29
CA GLU A 51 6.87 6.65 -0.64
C GLU A 51 7.79 7.26 -1.71
N LEU A 52 9.10 7.04 -1.63
CA LEU A 52 10.05 7.47 -2.66
C LEU A 52 9.78 6.79 -4.01
N THR A 53 9.57 5.47 -4.03
CA THR A 53 9.30 4.74 -5.28
C THR A 53 7.93 5.09 -5.85
N ALA A 54 6.90 5.30 -5.02
CA ALA A 54 5.61 5.82 -5.47
C ALA A 54 5.75 7.23 -6.09
N THR A 55 6.54 8.11 -5.47
CA THR A 55 6.84 9.46 -6.01
C THR A 55 7.54 9.38 -7.36
N GLN A 56 8.53 8.49 -7.52
CA GLN A 56 9.20 8.24 -8.79
C GLN A 56 8.23 7.71 -9.87
N TRP A 57 7.31 6.82 -9.49
CA TRP A 57 6.28 6.33 -10.42
C TRP A 57 5.35 7.46 -10.87
N VAL A 58 4.87 8.31 -9.95
CA VAL A 58 4.04 9.47 -10.27
C VAL A 58 4.77 10.41 -11.24
N LEU A 59 6.00 10.82 -10.93
CA LEU A 59 6.79 11.70 -11.81
C LEU A 59 7.08 11.09 -13.19
N GLY A 60 7.14 9.76 -13.31
CA GLY A 60 7.37 9.06 -14.56
C GLY A 60 6.12 8.82 -15.43
N ASN A 61 4.92 8.81 -14.84
CA ASN A 61 3.66 8.48 -15.53
C ASN A 61 2.69 9.68 -15.61
N HIS A 62 2.84 10.65 -14.71
CA HIS A 62 2.02 11.85 -14.57
C HIS A 62 2.90 13.12 -14.57
N PRO A 63 3.62 13.41 -15.67
CA PRO A 63 4.51 14.57 -15.79
C PRO A 63 3.78 15.93 -15.69
N GLU A 64 2.44 15.94 -15.76
CA GLU A 64 1.59 17.09 -15.49
C GLU A 64 1.56 17.49 -14.00
N MET A 65 1.85 16.57 -13.07
CA MET A 65 1.83 16.84 -11.63
C MET A 65 3.10 17.58 -11.18
N THR A 66 2.97 18.90 -10.99
CA THR A 66 4.12 19.76 -10.66
C THR A 66 4.30 20.06 -9.17
N SER A 67 3.27 19.86 -8.33
CA SER A 67 3.31 20.14 -6.89
C SER A 67 2.27 19.30 -6.15
N PHE A 68 2.72 18.25 -5.45
CA PHE A 68 1.86 17.32 -4.75
C PHE A 68 2.49 16.79 -3.45
N SER A 69 1.64 16.50 -2.47
CA SER A 69 1.95 15.70 -1.30
C SER A 69 1.67 14.23 -1.62
N LEU A 70 2.50 13.31 -1.15
CA LEU A 70 2.30 11.87 -1.24
C LEU A 70 2.56 11.24 0.13
N LYS A 71 1.59 10.48 0.65
CA LYS A 71 1.70 9.79 1.95
C LYS A 71 1.03 8.41 1.90
N THR A 72 1.70 7.37 2.41
CA THR A 72 1.13 6.03 2.56
C THR A 72 0.19 5.90 3.76
N LEU A 73 -0.80 5.01 3.66
CA LEU A 73 -1.74 4.69 4.74
C LEU A 73 -1.35 3.41 5.48
N ASP A 74 -0.48 2.58 4.89
CA ASP A 74 -0.39 1.18 5.24
C ASP A 74 0.74 0.80 6.21
N PHE A 75 1.60 1.74 6.60
CA PHE A 75 2.77 1.44 7.44
C PHE A 75 2.61 1.86 8.90
N ASP A 76 1.78 2.88 9.18
CA ASP A 76 1.68 3.49 10.51
C ASP A 76 1.20 2.46 11.56
N GLY A 77 2.09 2.12 12.49
CA GLY A 77 1.83 1.19 13.60
C GLY A 77 1.87 -0.32 13.26
N LYS A 78 2.13 -0.73 12.01
CA LYS A 78 2.20 -2.15 11.62
C LYS A 78 3.58 -2.76 11.90
N LYS A 79 3.65 -4.09 12.02
CA LYS A 79 4.93 -4.84 12.10
C LYS A 79 5.29 -5.42 10.73
N LEU A 80 6.57 -5.71 10.51
CA LEU A 80 7.07 -6.31 9.26
C LEU A 80 6.29 -7.58 8.83
N LYS A 81 5.96 -8.46 9.79
CA LYS A 81 5.14 -9.66 9.54
C LYS A 81 3.68 -9.39 9.16
N ASP A 82 3.19 -8.20 9.47
CA ASP A 82 1.84 -7.76 9.09
C ASP A 82 1.93 -7.19 7.66
N MET A 83 2.99 -6.41 7.36
CA MET A 83 3.34 -5.94 6.01
C MET A 83 3.56 -7.08 5.01
N SER A 84 4.21 -8.19 5.40
CA SER A 84 4.41 -9.35 4.50
C SER A 84 3.13 -10.09 4.10
N ASN A 85 1.98 -9.74 4.70
CA ASN A 85 0.66 -10.22 4.33
C ASN A 85 -0.20 -9.12 3.65
N VAL A 86 0.33 -7.91 3.46
CA VAL A 86 -0.33 -6.85 2.71
C VAL A 86 -0.28 -7.17 1.22
N SER A 87 -1.44 -7.09 0.57
CA SER A 87 -1.61 -7.32 -0.87
C SER A 87 -1.84 -6.04 -1.69
N VAL A 88 -2.00 -4.92 -1.00
CA VAL A 88 -2.14 -3.59 -1.60
C VAL A 88 -1.66 -2.54 -0.60
N ILE A 89 -0.71 -1.72 -1.01
CA ILE A 89 -0.27 -0.52 -0.28
C ILE A 89 -0.93 0.68 -0.94
N THR A 90 -1.49 1.56 -0.13
CA THR A 90 -2.24 2.73 -0.57
C THR A 90 -1.51 4.02 -0.25
N TYR A 91 -1.56 4.99 -1.17
CA TYR A 91 -0.98 6.32 -1.01
C TYR A 91 -2.01 7.38 -1.34
N LYS A 92 -2.23 8.33 -0.43
CA LYS A 92 -2.94 9.59 -0.73
C LYS A 92 -1.99 10.49 -1.49
N ILE A 93 -2.46 11.03 -2.60
CA ILE A 93 -1.79 12.07 -3.37
C ILE A 93 -2.70 13.29 -3.37
N GLN A 94 -2.19 14.45 -2.99
CA GLN A 94 -2.95 15.70 -3.05
C GLN A 94 -2.09 16.84 -3.58
N GLU A 95 -2.54 17.44 -4.68
CA GLU A 95 -1.91 18.62 -5.26
C GLU A 95 -2.06 19.85 -4.34
N PHE A 96 -1.16 20.83 -4.49
CA PHE A 96 -1.20 22.08 -3.74
C PHE A 96 -0.53 23.22 -4.53
N THR A 97 -0.88 24.48 -4.20
CA THR A 97 -0.17 25.65 -4.72
C THR A 97 1.07 25.98 -3.88
N PRO A 98 2.30 26.04 -4.44
CA PRO A 98 3.50 26.34 -3.67
C PRO A 98 3.48 27.72 -2.97
N ALA A 99 3.62 27.70 -1.64
CA ALA A 99 3.66 28.87 -0.76
C ALA A 99 4.51 28.58 0.50
N ASP A 100 4.72 29.55 1.38
CA ASP A 100 5.19 29.26 2.74
C ASP A 100 4.06 28.60 3.53
N LYS A 101 4.28 27.37 4.00
CA LYS A 101 3.28 26.48 4.63
C LYS A 101 2.01 26.34 3.76
N PRO A 102 2.10 25.67 2.60
CA PRO A 102 0.96 25.52 1.70
C PRO A 102 -0.13 24.67 2.36
N GLU A 103 -1.38 25.03 2.12
CA GLU A 103 -2.54 24.18 2.41
C GLU A 103 -2.68 23.12 1.31
N LEU A 104 -3.18 21.93 1.66
CA LEU A 104 -3.47 20.89 0.68
C LEU A 104 -4.91 21.09 0.16
N ASP A 105 -5.02 21.92 -0.88
CA ASP A 105 -6.28 22.42 -1.44
C ASP A 105 -6.59 21.91 -2.86
N GLY A 106 -5.59 21.32 -3.53
CA GLY A 106 -5.69 20.85 -4.91
C GLY A 106 -6.31 19.46 -5.07
N LYS A 107 -6.20 18.94 -6.29
CA LYS A 107 -6.76 17.65 -6.71
C LYS A 107 -6.32 16.51 -5.79
N LYS A 108 -7.29 15.71 -5.35
CA LYS A 108 -7.09 14.50 -4.55
C LYS A 108 -7.08 13.27 -5.43
N GLN A 109 -6.14 12.35 -5.21
CA GLN A 109 -6.01 11.07 -5.89
C GLN A 109 -5.50 9.99 -4.94
N VAL A 110 -5.76 8.72 -5.24
CA VAL A 110 -5.21 7.58 -4.50
C VAL A 110 -4.51 6.63 -5.44
N LEU A 111 -3.28 6.29 -5.09
CA LEU A 111 -2.45 5.32 -5.81
C LEU A 111 -2.50 3.99 -5.06
N PHE A 112 -2.89 2.92 -5.76
CA PHE A 112 -2.72 1.54 -5.30
C PHE A 112 -1.40 0.98 -5.83
N MET A 113 -0.61 0.38 -4.95
CA MET A 113 0.48 -0.53 -5.31
C MET A 113 0.09 -1.95 -4.90
N PHE A 114 -0.30 -2.76 -5.88
CA PHE A 114 -0.65 -4.17 -5.68
C PHE A 114 0.60 -5.01 -5.50
N THR A 115 0.57 -5.88 -4.50
CA THR A 115 1.67 -6.75 -4.08
C THR A 115 1.17 -8.17 -3.89
N SER A 116 1.98 -9.16 -4.29
CA SER A 116 1.65 -10.58 -4.10
C SER A 116 2.51 -11.20 -3.00
N ARG A 117 2.08 -12.35 -2.47
CA ARG A 117 2.74 -12.99 -1.32
C ARG A 117 4.24 -13.22 -1.59
N GLY A 118 5.09 -12.73 -0.67
CA GLY A 118 6.55 -12.87 -0.73
C GLY A 118 7.27 -11.71 -1.42
N TRP A 119 6.56 -10.79 -2.08
CA TRP A 119 7.15 -9.57 -2.66
C TRP A 119 7.50 -8.52 -1.60
N ILE A 120 6.90 -8.63 -0.41
CA ILE A 120 7.28 -7.88 0.79
C ILE A 120 7.90 -8.87 1.79
N ASN A 121 9.15 -8.63 2.17
CA ASN A 121 9.92 -9.49 3.08
C ASN A 121 10.97 -8.67 3.87
N GLU A 122 11.88 -9.33 4.59
CA GLU A 122 12.92 -8.68 5.42
C GLU A 122 13.96 -7.87 4.64
N TYR A 123 14.06 -8.06 3.32
CA TYR A 123 14.90 -7.28 2.42
C TYR A 123 14.15 -6.12 1.75
N GLY A 124 12.88 -5.88 2.13
CA GLY A 124 12.06 -4.77 1.62
C GLY A 124 10.97 -5.22 0.64
N ILE A 125 10.74 -4.41 -0.39
CA ILE A 125 9.68 -4.60 -1.40
C ILE A 125 10.30 -4.81 -2.78
N ASP A 126 9.84 -5.85 -3.48
CA ASP A 126 10.20 -6.11 -4.88
C ASP A 126 9.37 -5.25 -5.84
N PHE A 127 9.78 -3.99 -6.00
CA PHE A 127 9.15 -3.02 -6.91
C PHE A 127 9.21 -3.40 -8.40
N SER A 128 9.99 -4.42 -8.80
CA SER A 128 10.01 -4.88 -10.20
C SER A 128 8.73 -5.64 -10.59
N LYS A 129 7.96 -6.11 -9.59
CA LYS A 129 6.79 -6.97 -9.78
C LYS A 129 5.46 -6.27 -9.51
N VAL A 130 5.46 -5.19 -8.73
CA VAL A 130 4.23 -4.50 -8.31
C VAL A 130 3.39 -4.01 -9.50
N ARG A 131 2.10 -3.79 -9.26
CA ARG A 131 1.22 -3.11 -10.22
C ARG A 131 0.66 -1.84 -9.61
N TRP A 132 0.72 -0.77 -10.38
CA TRP A 132 0.28 0.56 -9.98
C TRP A 132 -1.07 0.87 -10.62
N HIS A 133 -1.99 1.44 -9.84
CA HIS A 133 -3.27 1.89 -10.35
C HIS A 133 -3.66 3.19 -9.63
N LEU A 134 -3.67 4.29 -10.37
CA LEU A 134 -4.01 5.61 -9.87
C LEU A 134 -5.50 5.88 -10.13
N ILE A 135 -6.22 6.30 -9.09
CA ILE A 135 -7.62 6.68 -9.18
C ILE A 135 -7.85 8.09 -8.61
N ASP A 136 -8.94 8.73 -9.01
CA ASP A 136 -9.47 9.94 -8.38
C ASP A 136 -10.77 9.62 -7.62
N GLY A 137 -11.46 10.66 -7.14
CA GLY A 137 -12.71 10.50 -6.40
C GLY A 137 -13.83 9.90 -7.25
N GLU A 138 -13.93 10.26 -8.53
CA GLU A 138 -15.00 9.75 -9.40
C GLU A 138 -14.84 8.25 -9.62
N GLU A 139 -13.63 7.81 -9.95
CA GLU A 139 -13.33 6.38 -10.08
C GLU A 139 -13.49 5.64 -8.75
N TRP A 140 -13.10 6.23 -7.62
CA TRP A 140 -13.37 5.65 -6.30
C TRP A 140 -14.87 5.45 -6.04
N MET A 141 -15.70 6.45 -6.36
CA MET A 141 -17.14 6.37 -6.20
C MET A 141 -17.74 5.29 -7.12
N ASN A 142 -17.28 5.19 -8.37
CA ASN A 142 -17.71 4.14 -9.30
C ASN A 142 -17.36 2.74 -8.78
N MET A 143 -16.15 2.55 -8.24
CA MET A 143 -15.75 1.31 -7.54
C MET A 143 -16.66 1.03 -6.33
N MET A 144 -17.00 2.03 -5.50
CA MET A 144 -17.83 1.85 -4.31
C MET A 144 -19.30 1.57 -4.64
N ILE A 145 -19.85 2.18 -5.69
CA ILE A 145 -21.19 1.87 -6.22
C ILE A 145 -21.22 0.42 -6.69
N SER A 146 -20.27 0.02 -7.54
CA SER A 146 -20.20 -1.35 -8.09
C SER A 146 -20.04 -2.40 -6.98
N TYR A 147 -19.15 -2.16 -6.00
CA TYR A 147 -19.00 -3.00 -4.83
C TYR A 147 -20.28 -3.07 -3.98
N THR A 148 -20.98 -1.96 -3.79
CA THR A 148 -22.23 -1.89 -3.00
C THR A 148 -23.36 -2.66 -3.66
N VAL A 149 -23.51 -2.53 -4.98
CA VAL A 149 -24.45 -3.31 -5.82
C VAL A 149 -24.18 -4.81 -5.67
N VAL A 150 -22.92 -5.23 -5.80
CA VAL A 150 -22.50 -6.64 -5.62
C VAL A 150 -22.75 -7.15 -4.19
N ALA A 151 -22.55 -6.30 -3.19
CA ALA A 151 -22.65 -6.67 -1.78
C ALA A 151 -24.08 -6.68 -1.23
N SER A 152 -25.04 -6.01 -1.88
CA SER A 152 -26.44 -5.86 -1.42
C SER A 152 -27.49 -6.44 -2.37
N GLY A 153 -27.19 -6.49 -3.68
CA GLY A 153 -28.19 -6.72 -4.72
C GLY A 153 -29.02 -5.49 -5.09
N GLU A 154 -28.67 -4.31 -4.59
CA GLU A 154 -29.34 -3.07 -4.98
C GLU A 154 -29.14 -2.77 -6.47
N SER A 155 -30.18 -2.28 -7.12
CA SER A 155 -30.23 -2.00 -8.56
C SER A 155 -30.39 -0.51 -8.88
N ASN A 156 -30.85 0.30 -7.93
CA ASN A 156 -30.99 1.74 -8.09
C ASN A 156 -29.64 2.46 -7.90
N LEU A 157 -28.85 2.57 -8.96
CA LEU A 157 -27.51 3.16 -8.94
C LEU A 157 -27.49 4.61 -8.40
N SER A 158 -28.54 5.40 -8.64
CA SER A 158 -28.65 6.78 -8.15
C SER A 158 -28.79 6.83 -6.62
N GLU A 159 -29.65 5.99 -6.06
CA GLU A 159 -29.86 5.87 -4.60
C GLU A 159 -28.63 5.27 -3.91
N VAL A 160 -27.95 4.31 -4.56
CA VAL A 160 -26.64 3.80 -4.09
C VAL A 160 -25.61 4.93 -4.00
N ARG A 161 -25.55 5.79 -5.02
CA ARG A 161 -24.62 6.92 -5.05
C ARG A 161 -24.93 7.95 -3.97
N GLU A 162 -26.16 8.43 -3.89
CA GLU A 162 -26.62 9.38 -2.86
C GLU A 162 -26.35 8.84 -1.45
N THR A 163 -26.65 7.56 -1.21
CA THR A 163 -26.38 6.88 0.06
C THR A 163 -24.88 6.76 0.39
N LEU A 164 -24.01 6.69 -0.62
CA LEU A 164 -22.55 6.67 -0.44
C LEU A 164 -22.01 8.08 -0.20
N GLU A 165 -22.52 9.10 -0.89
CA GLU A 165 -22.14 10.51 -0.72
C GLU A 165 -22.48 11.05 0.68
N GLU A 166 -23.62 10.65 1.27
CA GLU A 166 -24.00 11.02 2.65
C GLU A 166 -23.55 10.01 3.73
N GLY A 167 -22.95 8.89 3.32
CA GLY A 167 -22.87 7.68 4.14
C GLY A 167 -21.48 7.24 4.57
N LYS A 168 -21.46 6.16 5.35
CA LYS A 168 -20.22 5.48 5.77
C LYS A 168 -20.34 3.97 5.57
N ILE A 169 -19.41 3.41 4.80
CA ILE A 169 -19.31 1.97 4.55
C ILE A 169 -18.91 1.24 5.85
N VAL A 170 -19.63 0.18 6.20
CA VAL A 170 -19.36 -0.71 7.34
C VAL A 170 -19.49 -2.17 6.91
N ASN A 171 -19.05 -3.14 7.74
CA ASN A 171 -19.08 -4.58 7.38
C ASN A 171 -20.44 -5.12 6.94
N ARG A 172 -21.54 -4.47 7.33
CA ARG A 172 -22.91 -4.95 7.12
C ARG A 172 -23.70 -4.10 6.13
N GLY A 173 -23.07 -3.17 5.42
CA GLY A 173 -23.77 -2.23 4.56
C GLY A 173 -23.21 -0.81 4.57
N VAL A 174 -23.97 0.10 3.97
CA VAL A 174 -23.75 1.55 4.07
C VAL A 174 -24.67 2.12 5.14
N LYS A 175 -24.11 2.96 6.02
CA LYS A 175 -24.86 3.66 7.06
C LYS A 175 -24.98 5.14 6.77
N VAL A 176 -26.19 5.68 6.87
CA VAL A 176 -26.47 7.12 6.88
C VAL A 176 -27.06 7.46 8.26
N ASN A 177 -26.56 8.52 8.90
CA ASN A 177 -27.03 8.97 10.22
C ASN A 177 -27.16 7.83 11.26
N SER A 178 -26.12 6.98 11.34
CA SER A 178 -26.02 5.75 12.15
C SER A 178 -27.01 4.60 11.85
N LYS A 179 -28.05 4.83 11.04
CA LYS A 179 -29.00 3.82 10.57
C LYS A 179 -28.40 3.04 9.39
N MET A 180 -28.83 1.78 9.20
CA MET A 180 -28.45 1.02 8.01
C MET A 180 -29.34 1.47 6.86
N ALA A 181 -28.74 2.00 5.79
CA ALA A 181 -29.46 2.41 4.58
C ALA A 181 -29.47 1.25 3.59
N ILE A 182 -28.29 0.83 3.12
CA ILE A 182 -28.13 -0.31 2.21
C ILE A 182 -27.48 -1.47 2.98
N PRO A 183 -28.21 -2.54 3.35
CA PRO A 183 -27.63 -3.69 4.02
C PRO A 183 -26.87 -4.58 3.03
N PHE A 184 -25.71 -5.11 3.43
CA PHE A 184 -25.00 -6.14 2.67
C PHE A 184 -25.47 -7.55 3.04
N TYR A 185 -25.27 -8.50 2.12
CA TYR A 185 -25.48 -9.92 2.35
C TYR A 185 -24.64 -10.45 3.53
N LYS A 186 -25.18 -11.49 4.18
CA LYS A 186 -24.50 -12.31 5.20
C LYS A 186 -24.13 -13.63 4.52
N LEU A 187 -22.87 -14.04 4.51
CA LEU A 187 -22.34 -14.99 3.52
C LEU A 187 -21.52 -16.16 4.10
N ASN A 188 -21.15 -16.14 5.38
CA ASN A 188 -20.04 -16.96 5.89
C ASN A 188 -18.70 -16.51 5.26
N GLY A 189 -17.65 -17.33 5.38
CA GLY A 189 -16.28 -16.95 4.98
C GLY A 189 -15.79 -17.56 3.66
N ASP A 190 -16.43 -18.62 3.16
CA ASP A 190 -16.08 -19.38 1.96
C ASP A 190 -16.88 -18.95 0.70
N MET A 191 -17.89 -18.08 0.87
CA MET A 191 -18.70 -17.55 -0.22
C MET A 191 -18.19 -16.19 -0.70
N TYR A 192 -18.32 -15.95 -2.01
CA TYR A 192 -17.92 -14.72 -2.69
C TYR A 192 -19.01 -14.32 -3.69
N VAL A 193 -19.34 -13.04 -3.73
CA VAL A 193 -20.11 -12.45 -4.85
C VAL A 193 -19.14 -11.60 -5.67
N VAL A 194 -19.21 -11.70 -7.01
CA VAL A 194 -18.20 -11.14 -7.92
C VAL A 194 -18.89 -10.38 -9.04
N THR A 195 -18.40 -9.19 -9.38
CA THR A 195 -18.68 -8.55 -10.67
C THR A 195 -17.39 -8.40 -11.48
N ASP A 196 -17.52 -8.47 -12.79
CA ASP A 196 -16.52 -7.85 -13.64
C ASP A 196 -16.68 -6.32 -13.57
N TYR A 197 -15.57 -5.58 -13.54
CA TYR A 197 -15.58 -4.13 -13.31
C TYR A 197 -14.84 -3.37 -14.41
N SER A 198 -13.60 -3.75 -14.69
CA SER A 198 -12.79 -3.15 -15.75
C SER A 198 -11.87 -4.19 -16.37
N ASP A 199 -11.24 -3.88 -17.51
CA ASP A 199 -10.23 -4.76 -18.13
C ASP A 199 -9.04 -5.06 -17.20
N PHE A 200 -8.82 -4.22 -16.19
CA PHE A 200 -7.79 -4.39 -15.17
C PHE A 200 -8.22 -5.31 -14.02
N MET A 201 -9.46 -5.21 -13.51
CA MET A 201 -9.87 -5.94 -12.30
C MET A 201 -11.34 -6.34 -12.23
N LYS A 202 -11.62 -7.32 -11.37
CA LYS A 202 -12.95 -7.68 -10.86
C LYS A 202 -13.10 -7.22 -9.41
N LEU A 203 -14.30 -6.84 -9.00
CA LEU A 203 -14.60 -6.55 -7.58
C LEU A 203 -15.30 -7.76 -6.94
N LEU A 204 -14.96 -8.03 -5.68
CA LEU A 204 -15.45 -9.17 -4.91
C LEU A 204 -15.94 -8.72 -3.54
N TYR A 205 -17.12 -9.20 -3.15
CA TYR A 205 -17.63 -9.11 -1.79
C TYR A 205 -17.47 -10.44 -1.05
N ASN A 206 -16.77 -10.36 0.09
CA ASN A 206 -16.75 -11.32 1.20
C ASN A 206 -16.78 -10.45 2.47
N GLU A 207 -17.48 -10.85 3.53
CA GLU A 207 -18.12 -10.05 4.61
C GLU A 207 -17.31 -8.93 5.33
N ARG A 208 -16.01 -8.78 5.04
CA ARG A 208 -15.06 -7.98 5.83
C ARG A 208 -14.13 -7.09 5.01
N SER A 209 -14.12 -7.18 3.68
CA SER A 209 -13.16 -6.49 2.82
C SER A 209 -13.71 -6.27 1.40
N LEU A 210 -13.28 -5.18 0.78
CA LEU A 210 -13.32 -5.03 -0.67
C LEU A 210 -12.23 -5.92 -1.26
N GLY A 211 -12.63 -7.00 -1.93
CA GLY A 211 -11.71 -7.84 -2.71
C GLY A 211 -11.56 -7.27 -4.11
N LEU A 212 -10.33 -7.22 -4.62
CA LEU A 212 -10.02 -6.88 -6.00
C LEU A 212 -9.25 -8.05 -6.61
N PHE A 213 -9.70 -8.58 -7.74
CA PHE A 213 -8.94 -9.60 -8.48
C PHE A 213 -8.28 -8.94 -9.68
N ILE A 214 -6.94 -8.87 -9.65
CA ILE A 214 -6.12 -8.23 -10.68
C ILE A 214 -5.98 -9.20 -11.85
N LYS A 215 -6.62 -8.89 -12.98
CA LYS A 215 -6.75 -9.82 -14.11
C LYS A 215 -5.41 -10.20 -14.74
N GLU A 216 -4.45 -9.27 -14.77
CA GLU A 216 -3.13 -9.49 -15.37
C GLU A 216 -2.28 -10.51 -14.59
N THR A 217 -2.26 -10.43 -13.27
CA THR A 217 -1.41 -11.29 -12.41
C THR A 217 -2.16 -12.51 -11.88
N GLY A 218 -3.49 -12.46 -11.85
CA GLY A 218 -4.33 -13.50 -11.24
C GLY A 218 -4.41 -13.43 -9.70
N ASP A 219 -3.95 -12.33 -9.10
CA ASP A 219 -3.94 -12.15 -7.65
C ASP A 219 -5.29 -11.62 -7.12
N LEU A 220 -5.77 -12.21 -6.03
CA LEU A 220 -6.83 -11.65 -5.20
C LEU A 220 -6.21 -10.82 -4.08
N VAL A 221 -6.39 -9.51 -4.14
CA VAL A 221 -5.98 -8.56 -3.10
C VAL A 221 -7.20 -8.13 -2.27
N GLN A 222 -6.98 -7.65 -1.05
CA GLN A 222 -8.06 -7.20 -0.16
C GLN A 222 -7.74 -5.86 0.48
N ILE A 223 -8.61 -4.87 0.27
CA ILE A 223 -8.59 -3.61 1.00
C ILE A 223 -9.42 -3.80 2.27
N GLY A 224 -8.76 -3.66 3.43
CA GLY A 224 -9.43 -3.73 4.72
C GLY A 224 -10.36 -2.53 4.96
N ARG A 225 -11.45 -2.72 5.70
CA ARG A 225 -12.45 -1.66 5.97
C ARG A 225 -11.84 -0.33 6.44
N GLY A 226 -10.79 -0.37 7.27
CA GLY A 226 -10.11 0.84 7.75
C GLY A 226 -9.67 1.74 6.59
N ASN A 227 -8.90 1.18 5.66
CA ASN A 227 -8.45 1.86 4.45
C ASN A 227 -9.63 2.26 3.54
N ILE A 228 -10.68 1.43 3.39
CA ILE A 228 -11.88 1.81 2.60
C ILE A 228 -12.51 3.10 3.16
N ILE A 229 -12.71 3.15 4.48
CA ILE A 229 -13.24 4.32 5.17
C ILE A 229 -12.30 5.51 4.97
N GLU A 230 -11.00 5.32 5.18
CA GLU A 230 -10.01 6.40 5.12
C GLU A 230 -9.81 6.97 3.69
N ILE A 231 -9.91 6.14 2.65
CA ILE A 231 -9.91 6.59 1.25
C ILE A 231 -11.19 7.37 0.95
N HIS A 232 -12.35 6.89 1.41
CA HIS A 232 -13.62 7.57 1.19
C HIS A 232 -13.70 8.91 1.94
N GLU A 233 -13.26 8.96 3.19
CA GLU A 233 -13.11 10.20 3.98
C GLU A 233 -12.06 11.14 3.39
N PHE A 234 -10.99 10.63 2.78
CA PHE A 234 -10.03 11.48 2.07
C PHE A 234 -10.67 12.20 0.88
N PHE A 235 -11.44 11.50 0.03
CA PHE A 235 -12.11 12.12 -1.11
C PHE A 235 -13.28 13.02 -0.70
N TYR A 236 -14.14 12.56 0.21
CA TYR A 236 -15.48 13.12 0.46
C TYR A 236 -15.75 13.61 1.90
N GLY A 237 -14.83 13.40 2.83
CA GLY A 237 -14.96 13.93 4.19
C GLY A 237 -14.79 15.45 4.23
N GLU A 238 -15.48 16.09 5.17
CA GLU A 238 -15.19 17.47 5.58
C GLU A 238 -13.75 17.51 6.15
N GLY A 239 -12.95 18.46 5.66
CA GLY A 239 -11.55 18.66 6.05
C GLY A 239 -11.35 19.57 7.25
#